data_AF-A0A2K3E4J3-F1
#
_entry.id   AF-A0A2K3E4J3-F1
#
_cell.length_a   1.000
_cell.length_b   1.000
_cell.length_c   1.000
_cell.angle_alpha   90.00
_cell.angle_beta   90.00
_cell.angle_gamma   90.00
#
_symmetry.space_group_name_H-M   'P 1'
#
loop_
_entity.id
_entity.type
_entity.pdbx_description
1 polymer ?
#
loop_
_entity_poly.entity_id
_entity_poly.type
_entity_poly.pdbx_seq_one_letter_code
_entity_poly.pdbx_strand_id
1 'polypeptide(L)' 'MRLIEDCLAERILVGDIKEGDVVIMDVDPDGSIAVLAGDKKMRAEIDAVPAGIA' A
#
# COMPACT_ATOMS: atom_id res chain seq x y z
N MET A 1 5.50 11.14 -17.46
CA MET A 1 5.15 11.98 -16.28
C MET A 1 5.39 11.15 -15.03
N ARG A 2 5.66 11.78 -13.88
CA ARG A 2 5.85 11.07 -12.60
C ARG A 2 4.46 10.73 -12.02
N LEU A 3 3.81 9.71 -12.60
CA LEU A 3 2.38 9.43 -12.44
C LEU A 3 1.95 9.01 -11.02
N ILE A 4 2.86 8.40 -10.25
CA ILE A 4 2.55 7.83 -8.94
C ILE A 4 2.32 8.90 -7.87
N GLU A 5 3.12 9.97 -7.91
CA GLU A 5 3.07 11.06 -6.93
C GLU A 5 1.75 11.84 -7.04
N ASP A 6 1.32 12.13 -8.26
CA ASP A 6 0.07 12.84 -8.54
C ASP A 6 -1.15 12.02 -8.09
N CYS A 7 -1.19 10.72 -8.41
CA CYS A 7 -2.28 9.83 -7.98
C CYS A 7 -2.35 9.65 -6.45
N LEU A 8 -1.21 9.65 -5.77
CA LEU A 8 -1.15 9.60 -4.32
C LEU A 8 -1.66 10.92 -3.70
N ALA A 9 -1.23 12.05 -4.25
CA ALA A 9 -1.63 13.37 -3.77
C ALA A 9 -3.16 13.57 -3.84
N GLU A 10 -3.80 13.15 -4.93
CA GLU A 10 -5.26 13.23 -5.08
C GLU A 10 -5.99 12.48 -3.96
N ARG A 11 -5.56 11.25 -3.63
CA ARG A 11 -6.19 10.43 -2.59
C ARG A 11 -5.95 10.96 -1.17
N ILE A 12 -4.83 11.63 -0.94
CA ILE A 12 -4.58 12.38 0.30
C ILE A 12 -5.53 13.58 0.39
N LEU A 13 -5.70 14.33 -0.71
CA LEU A 13 -6.55 15.53 -0.74
C LEU A 13 -8.05 15.21 -0.60
N VAL A 14 -8.51 14.08 -1.17
CA VAL A 14 -9.88 13.56 -0.99
C VAL A 14 -10.08 13.05 0.45
N GLY A 15 -9.00 12.71 1.15
CA GLY A 15 -9.01 12.28 2.55
C GLY A 15 -9.16 10.78 2.75
N ASP A 16 -9.03 10.00 1.66
CA ASP A 16 -9.02 8.53 1.64
C ASP A 16 -7.74 7.94 2.26
N ILE A 17 -6.65 8.71 2.23
CA ILE A 17 -5.37 8.36 2.86
C ILE A 17 -5.09 9.40 3.93
N LYS A 18 -4.89 8.95 5.17
CA LYS A 18 -4.55 9.80 6.30
C LYS A 18 -3.16 9.46 6.84
N GLU A 19 -2.69 10.31 7.74
CA GLU A 19 -1.43 10.08 8.42
C GLU A 19 -1.46 8.75 9.21
N GLY A 20 -0.43 7.94 9.00
CA GLY A 20 -0.29 6.63 9.62
C GLY A 20 -0.99 5.48 8.88
N ASP A 21 -1.60 5.76 7.73
CA ASP A 21 -2.12 4.72 6.84
C ASP A 21 -1.00 4.09 6.01
N VAL A 22 -1.14 2.79 5.77
CA VAL A 22 -0.23 2.05 4.90
C VAL A 22 -0.96 1.78 3.60
N VAL A 23 -0.32 2.14 2.50
CA VAL A 23 -0.92 2.06 1.18
C VAL A 23 -0.01 1.25 0.28
N ILE A 24 -0.60 0.29 -0.43
CA ILE A 24 0.09 -0.49 -1.45
C ILE A 24 -0.21 0.16 -2.79
N MET A 25 0.84 0.48 -3.54
CA MET A 25 0.73 1.05 -4.88
C MET A 25 1.38 0.09 -5.87
N ASP A 26 0.68 -0.23 -6.94
CA ASP A 26 1.15 -1.13 -8.00
C ASP A 26 0.84 -0.54 -9.38
N VAL A 27 1.57 -1.01 -10.39
CA VAL A 27 1.34 -0.66 -11.79
C VAL A 27 0.84 -1.90 -12.51
N ASP A 28 -0.41 -1.82 -12.97
CA ASP A 28 -1.03 -2.88 -13.73
C ASP A 28 -0.35 -3.07 -15.10
N PRO A 29 -0.50 -4.24 -15.75
CA PRO A 29 0.11 -4.52 -17.06
C PRO A 29 -0.31 -3.56 -18.20
N ASP A 30 -1.41 -2.84 -18.03
CA ASP A 30 -1.91 -1.81 -18.94
C ASP A 30 -1.27 -0.43 -18.71
N GLY A 31 -0.46 -0.28 -17.66
CA GLY A 31 0.17 0.97 -17.24
C GLY A 31 -0.70 1.84 -16.32
N SER A 32 -1.84 1.32 -15.84
CA SER A 32 -2.69 1.97 -14.84
C SER A 32 -2.09 1.83 -13.43
N ILE A 33 -2.37 2.79 -12.55
CA ILE A 33 -1.88 2.75 -11.16
C ILE A 33 -3.00 2.28 -10.24
N ALA A 34 -2.82 1.11 -9.64
CA ALA A 34 -3.67 0.59 -8.59
C ALA A 34 -3.17 1.06 -7.23
N VAL A 35 -4.08 1.58 -6.41
CA VAL A 35 -3.75 2.02 -5.05
C VAL A 35 -4.76 1.39 -4.10
N LEU A 36 -4.24 0.58 -3.18
CA LEU A 36 -5.01 -0.13 -2.17
C LEU A 36 -4.67 0.43 -0.80
N ALA A 37 -5.63 1.09 -0.17
CA ALA A 37 -5.51 1.53 1.21
C ALA A 37 -5.62 0.30 2.12
N GLY A 38 -4.50 -0.09 2.73
CA GLY A 38 -4.47 -1.18 3.67
C GLY A 38 -4.90 -0.69 5.04
N ASP A 39 -5.97 -1.27 5.59
CA ASP A 39 -6.22 -1.14 7.02
C ASP A 39 -4.99 -1.65 7.79
N LYS A 40 -4.66 -1.01 8.92
CA LYS A 40 -3.50 -1.33 9.79
C LYS A 40 -3.34 -2.82 10.13
N LYS A 41 -4.37 -3.63 9.90
CA LYS A 41 -4.40 -5.09 10.03
C LYS A 41 -3.56 -5.85 9.02
N MET A 42 -3.11 -5.23 7.92
CA MET A 42 -2.25 -5.90 6.93
C MET A 42 -0.75 -5.88 7.31
N ARG A 43 -0.41 -5.46 8.54
CA ARG A 43 0.87 -5.80 9.17
C ARG A 43 0.78 -7.23 9.70
N ALA A 44 1.18 -8.19 8.88
CA ALA A 44 1.63 -9.46 9.44
C ALA A 44 2.96 -9.17 10.17
N GLU A 45 2.92 -9.09 11.50
CA GLU A 45 4.13 -9.22 12.29
C GLU A 45 4.68 -10.61 11.99
N ILE A 46 5.79 -10.67 11.26
CA ILE A 46 6.49 -11.92 11.00
C ILE A 46 7.18 -12.25 12.32
N ASP A 47 6.49 -12.99 13.18
CA ASP A 47 7.07 -13.44 14.45
C ASP A 47 8.31 -14.29 14.13
N ALA A 48 9.42 -14.05 14.83
CA ALA A 48 10.72 -14.65 14.53
C ALA A 48 10.80 -16.13 14.96
N VAL A 49 9.68 -16.85 14.90
CA VAL A 49 9.59 -18.25 15.22
C VAL A 49 10.24 -19.04 14.07
N PRO A 50 11.24 -19.89 14.35
CA PRO A 50 11.83 -20.74 13.33
C PRO A 50 10.72 -21.55 12.65
N ALA A 51 10.65 -21.48 11.31
CA ALA A 51 9.78 -22.36 10.53
C ALA A 51 10.23 -23.79 10.82
N GLY A 52 9.50 -24.47 11.71
CA GLY A 52 9.82 -25.81 12.19
C GLY A 52 9.76 -26.80 11.05
N ILE A 53 10.88 -26.96 10.35
CA ILE A 53 11.14 -28.11 9.49
C ILE A 53 11.61 -29.25 10.39
N ALA A 54 10.73 -30.23 10.59
CA ALA A 54 11.05 -31.52 11.19
C ALA A 54 11.31 -32.55 10.08
#